data_AF-A0A3M1J9H9-F1
#
_entry.id   AF-A0A3M1J9H9-F1
#
_cell.length_a   1.000
_cell.length_b   1.000
_cell.length_c   1.000
_cell.angle_alpha   90.00
_cell.angle_beta   90.00
_cell.angle_gamma   90.00
#
_symmetry.space_group_name_H-M   'P 1'
#
loop_
_entity.id
_entity.type
_entity.pdbx_description
1 polymer ?
#
loop_
_entity_poly.entity_id
_entity_poly.type
_entity_poly.pdbx_seq_one_letter_code
_entity_poly.pdbx_strand_id
1 'polypeptide(L)'
;VGWGVAGPVSGYLVGLTSLRVAFYVSFALLLVCAGIAVQMPVRRVSLSAHVGQGLRLVATSWRWAVFLTVMFIAGAALAISFNYLFLYLAELNASSTWMGLSLTLATLSEMAVMFYAAQLLTRWGTRTLLMASLLFMALRLLGYAATGSAAVVIALQLLHGPSFGLMWVAAVARADQLAPPGMSATAQGLNSGVTMGLGAAFGSITGGFVYQSVGLASMFGWAGAAVLVALILFVVAGWVAAQQKLKATAGEA
;
A
#
# COMPACT_ATOMS: atom_id res chain seq x y z
N VAL A 1 -6.35 -9.18 -7.05
CA VAL A 1 -7.11 -9.98 -8.04
C VAL A 1 -7.84 -9.12 -9.07
N GLY A 2 -8.71 -8.18 -8.65
CA GLY A 2 -9.49 -7.33 -9.56
C GLY A 2 -8.65 -6.56 -10.60
N TRP A 3 -7.65 -5.78 -10.16
CA TRP A 3 -6.79 -5.00 -11.07
C TRP A 3 -5.90 -5.86 -11.97
N GLY A 4 -5.40 -6.98 -11.44
CA GLY A 4 -4.54 -7.92 -12.16
C GLY A 4 -5.21 -8.64 -13.33
N VAL A 5 -6.53 -8.88 -13.25
CA VAL A 5 -7.33 -9.47 -14.33
C VAL A 5 -7.97 -8.39 -15.19
N ALA A 6 -8.46 -7.30 -14.57
CA ALA A 6 -9.10 -6.21 -15.28
C ALA A 6 -8.14 -5.47 -16.22
N GLY A 7 -6.86 -5.32 -15.85
CA GLY A 7 -5.86 -4.64 -16.69
C GLY A 7 -5.64 -5.31 -18.06
N PRO A 8 -5.24 -6.59 -18.12
CA PRO A 8 -5.06 -7.31 -19.38
C PRO A 8 -6.36 -7.42 -20.21
N VAL A 9 -7.49 -7.69 -19.56
CA VAL A 9 -8.79 -7.81 -20.24
C VAL A 9 -9.23 -6.46 -20.82
N SER A 10 -9.12 -5.37 -20.06
CA SER A 10 -9.44 -4.03 -20.55
C SER A 10 -8.47 -3.58 -21.65
N GLY A 11 -7.17 -3.85 -21.52
CA GLY A 11 -6.18 -3.54 -22.54
C GLY A 11 -6.43 -4.27 -23.87
N TYR A 12 -6.76 -5.57 -23.81
CA TYR A 12 -7.16 -6.34 -24.98
C TYR A 12 -8.44 -5.81 -25.63
N LEU A 13 -9.47 -5.52 -24.82
CA LEU A 13 -10.73 -4.96 -25.31
C LEU A 13 -10.54 -3.58 -25.96
N VAL A 14 -9.71 -2.70 -25.37
CA VAL A 14 -9.37 -1.39 -25.94
C VAL A 14 -8.60 -1.56 -27.26
N GLY A 15 -7.68 -2.52 -27.33
CA GLY A 15 -6.90 -2.82 -28.53
C GLY A 15 -7.74 -3.34 -29.70
N LEU A 16 -8.84 -4.04 -29.43
CA LEU A 16 -9.76 -4.53 -30.45
C LEU A 16 -10.88 -3.56 -30.82
N THR A 17 -11.19 -2.59 -29.95
CA THR A 17 -12.35 -1.72 -30.11
C THR A 17 -11.93 -0.24 -30.07
N SER A 18 -12.31 0.48 -29.03
CA SER A 18 -11.90 1.86 -28.76
C SER A 18 -11.94 2.13 -27.27
N LEU A 19 -11.23 3.17 -26.83
CA LEU A 19 -11.21 3.59 -25.43
C LEU A 19 -12.62 3.87 -24.86
N ARG A 20 -13.59 4.27 -25.71
CA ARG A 20 -14.99 4.51 -25.30
C ARG A 20 -15.69 3.25 -24.80
N VAL A 21 -15.41 2.10 -25.41
CA VAL A 21 -16.03 0.82 -25.01
C VAL A 21 -15.58 0.41 -23.61
N ALA A 22 -14.32 0.67 -23.25
CA ALA A 22 -13.83 0.41 -21.89
C ALA A 22 -14.57 1.25 -20.84
N PHE A 23 -14.92 2.50 -21.15
CA PHE A 23 -15.73 3.33 -20.25
C PHE A 23 -17.15 2.78 -20.08
N TYR A 24 -17.81 2.34 -21.16
CA TYR A 24 -19.15 1.74 -21.06
C TYR A 24 -19.15 0.42 -20.29
N VAL A 25 -18.16 -0.45 -20.51
CA VAL A 25 -18.00 -1.70 -19.76
C VAL A 25 -17.78 -1.42 -18.28
N SER A 26 -16.91 -0.46 -17.95
CA SER A 26 -16.66 -0.05 -16.56
C SER A 26 -17.93 0.50 -15.90
N PHE A 27 -18.69 1.33 -16.61
CA PHE A 27 -19.97 1.86 -16.13
C PHE A 27 -21.00 0.75 -15.87
N ALA A 28 -21.13 -0.21 -16.79
CA ALA A 28 -22.03 -1.35 -16.62
C ALA A 28 -21.65 -2.22 -15.41
N LEU A 29 -20.37 -2.52 -15.22
CA LEU A 29 -19.89 -3.26 -14.06
C LEU A 29 -20.16 -2.51 -12.74
N LEU A 30 -19.97 -1.18 -12.73
CA LEU A 30 -20.30 -0.35 -11.57
C LEU A 30 -21.80 -0.39 -11.23
N LEU A 31 -22.69 -0.40 -12.24
CA LEU A 31 -24.13 -0.55 -12.02
C LEU A 31 -24.49 -1.92 -11.43
N VAL A 32 -23.85 -3.00 -11.90
CA VAL A 32 -24.03 -4.34 -11.33
C VAL A 32 -23.58 -4.37 -9.86
N CYS A 33 -22.40 -3.83 -9.57
CA CYS A 33 -21.91 -3.71 -8.19
C CYS A 33 -22.85 -2.88 -7.31
N ALA A 34 -23.38 -1.76 -7.83
CA ALA A 34 -24.36 -0.94 -7.12
C ALA A 34 -25.66 -1.72 -6.85
N GLY A 35 -26.16 -2.46 -7.82
CA GLY A 35 -27.35 -3.31 -7.66
C GLY A 35 -27.17 -4.38 -6.58
N ILE A 36 -26.02 -5.07 -6.58
CA ILE A 36 -25.66 -6.04 -5.55
C ILE A 36 -25.54 -5.35 -4.18
N ALA A 37 -24.90 -4.18 -4.12
CA ALA A 37 -24.71 -3.44 -2.87
C ALA A 37 -26.03 -3.00 -2.23
N VAL A 38 -27.04 -2.64 -3.03
CA VAL A 38 -28.39 -2.30 -2.53
C VAL A 38 -29.10 -3.51 -1.92
N GLN A 39 -28.80 -4.72 -2.41
CA GLN A 39 -29.37 -5.96 -1.89
C GLN A 39 -28.64 -6.50 -0.66
N MET A 40 -27.45 -5.98 -0.33
CA MET A 40 -26.71 -6.43 0.83
C MET A 40 -27.42 -5.99 2.12
N PRO A 41 -27.63 -6.92 3.07
CA PRO A 41 -28.19 -6.57 4.37
C PRO A 41 -27.16 -5.75 5.16
N VAL A 42 -27.22 -4.43 5.02
CA VAL A 42 -26.37 -3.51 5.77
C VAL A 42 -26.85 -3.52 7.23
N ARG A 43 -26.07 -4.18 8.09
CA ARG A 43 -26.28 -4.10 9.53
C ARG A 43 -26.06 -2.64 9.94
N ARG A 44 -27.14 -1.93 10.28
CA ARG A 44 -27.06 -0.55 10.76
C ARG A 44 -26.41 -0.56 12.14
N VAL A 45 -25.08 -0.50 12.16
CA VAL A 45 -24.35 -0.14 13.37
C VAL A 45 -24.58 1.35 13.55
N SER A 46 -24.99 1.79 14.75
CA SER A 46 -25.15 3.22 15.02
C SER A 46 -23.83 3.92 14.74
N LEU A 47 -23.77 4.74 13.70
CA LEU A 47 -22.62 5.59 13.39
C LEU A 47 -22.54 6.69 14.46
N SER A 48 -22.07 6.33 15.66
CA SER A 48 -21.71 7.30 16.69
C SER A 48 -20.37 7.99 16.37
N ALA A 49 -19.57 7.37 15.49
CA ALA A 49 -18.25 7.84 15.10
C ALA A 49 -18.32 9.01 14.11
N HIS A 50 -18.24 10.23 14.64
CA HIS A 50 -18.07 11.45 13.86
C HIS A 50 -16.60 11.60 13.39
N VAL A 51 -16.35 12.30 12.29
CA VAL A 51 -14.98 12.62 11.80
C VAL A 51 -14.09 13.20 12.91
N GLY A 52 -14.67 14.02 13.80
CA GLY A 52 -13.97 14.56 14.97
C GLY A 52 -13.45 13.52 15.96
N GLN A 53 -14.11 12.35 16.07
CA GLN A 53 -13.64 11.25 16.92
C GLN A 53 -12.44 10.53 16.30
N GLY A 54 -12.39 10.43 14.96
CA GLY A 54 -11.21 9.95 14.24
C GLY A 54 -10.00 10.88 14.42
N LEU A 55 -10.21 12.20 14.34
CA LEU A 55 -9.15 13.18 14.62
C LEU A 55 -8.70 13.13 16.09
N ARG A 56 -9.64 12.97 17.03
CA ARG A 56 -9.33 12.77 18.45
C ARG A 56 -8.53 11.49 18.68
N LEU A 57 -8.81 10.41 17.95
CA LEU A 57 -8.05 9.15 18.03
C LEU A 57 -6.57 9.35 17.68
N VAL A 58 -6.30 10.13 16.61
CA VAL A 58 -4.93 10.49 16.22
C VAL A 58 -4.28 11.39 17.26
N ALA A 59 -4.99 12.41 17.75
CA ALA A 59 -4.47 13.37 18.72
C ALA A 59 -4.20 12.78 20.12
N THR A 60 -4.90 11.71 20.49
CA THR A 60 -4.80 11.10 21.83
C THR A 60 -3.83 9.92 21.91
N SER A 61 -3.43 9.33 20.78
CA SER A 61 -2.57 8.16 20.76
C SER A 61 -1.37 8.35 19.85
N TRP A 62 -0.19 8.51 20.47
CA TRP A 62 1.07 8.58 19.75
C TRP A 62 1.33 7.34 18.87
N ARG A 63 0.80 6.18 19.26
CA ARG A 63 0.89 4.93 18.49
C ARG A 63 0.13 5.03 17.16
N TRP A 64 -1.02 5.71 17.17
CA TRP A 64 -1.79 6.01 15.97
C TRP A 64 -1.06 7.01 15.07
N ALA A 65 -0.50 8.07 15.65
CA ALA A 65 0.28 9.05 14.90
C ALA A 65 1.46 8.40 14.18
N VAL A 66 2.27 7.58 14.87
CA VAL A 66 3.39 6.85 14.24
C VAL A 66 2.90 5.91 13.15
N PHE A 67 1.85 5.13 13.41
CA PHE A 67 1.30 4.20 12.42
C PHE A 67 0.86 4.94 11.14
N LEU A 68 0.11 6.03 11.26
CA LEU A 68 -0.34 6.81 10.11
C LEU A 68 0.82 7.49 9.38
N THR A 69 1.83 7.99 10.09
CA THR A 69 3.04 8.55 9.45
C THR A 69 3.78 7.50 8.62
N VAL A 70 3.96 6.29 9.16
CA VAL A 70 4.59 5.18 8.44
C VAL A 70 3.76 4.80 7.21
N MET A 71 2.43 4.75 7.36
CA MET A 71 1.50 4.44 6.27
C MET A 71 1.39 5.54 5.21
N PHE A 72 1.60 6.80 5.58
CA PHE A 72 1.72 7.92 4.66
C PHE A 72 2.98 7.79 3.79
N ILE A 73 4.14 7.55 4.41
CA ILE A 73 5.41 7.37 3.69
C ILE A 73 5.34 6.16 2.76
N ALA A 74 4.80 5.05 3.27
CA ALA A 74 4.58 3.84 2.50
C ALA A 74 3.65 4.08 1.29
N GLY A 75 2.54 4.80 1.50
CA GLY A 75 1.62 5.20 0.42
C GLY A 75 2.27 6.08 -0.64
N ALA A 76 3.10 7.04 -0.23
CA ALA A 76 3.87 7.87 -1.15
C ALA A 76 4.86 7.06 -1.98
N ALA A 77 5.62 6.17 -1.35
CA ALA A 77 6.57 5.29 -2.03
C ALA A 77 5.88 4.29 -2.99
N LEU A 78 4.69 3.82 -2.61
CA LEU A 78 3.86 2.97 -3.46
C LEU A 78 3.38 3.73 -4.71
N ALA A 79 2.90 4.97 -4.56
CA ALA A 79 2.49 5.79 -5.68
C ALA A 79 3.66 6.17 -6.60
N ILE A 80 4.83 6.49 -6.02
CA ILE A 80 6.05 6.70 -6.80
C ILE A 80 6.37 5.44 -7.63
N SER A 81 6.30 4.27 -7.01
CA SER A 81 6.51 3.02 -7.74
C SER A 81 5.51 2.84 -8.88
N PHE A 82 4.21 2.99 -8.63
CA PHE A 82 3.19 2.72 -9.64
C PHE A 82 3.22 3.71 -10.81
N ASN A 83 3.35 5.00 -10.52
CA ASN A 83 3.22 6.03 -11.54
C ASN A 83 4.47 6.15 -12.43
N TYR A 84 5.65 5.83 -11.90
CA TYR A 84 6.91 6.10 -12.58
C TYR A 84 7.68 4.84 -13.04
N LEU A 85 7.23 3.63 -12.67
CA LEU A 85 7.89 2.38 -13.07
C LEU A 85 8.00 2.26 -14.60
N PHE A 86 6.93 2.56 -15.34
CA PHE A 86 6.93 2.42 -16.80
C PHE A 86 7.82 3.47 -17.47
N LEU A 87 7.85 4.69 -16.94
CA LEU A 87 8.82 5.71 -17.39
C LEU A 87 10.26 5.20 -17.18
N TYR A 88 10.54 4.58 -16.05
CA TYR A 88 11.89 4.08 -15.76
C TYR A 88 12.27 2.89 -16.62
N LEU A 89 11.34 1.96 -16.83
CA LEU A 89 11.54 0.87 -17.78
C LEU A 89 11.78 1.40 -19.20
N ALA A 90 11.11 2.48 -19.61
CA ALA A 90 11.36 3.12 -20.89
C ALA A 90 12.76 3.75 -20.97
N GLU A 91 13.24 4.43 -19.92
CA GLU A 91 14.63 4.93 -19.84
C GLU A 91 15.67 3.80 -19.96
N LEU A 92 15.33 2.60 -19.46
CA LEU A 92 16.15 1.40 -19.59
C LEU A 92 15.96 0.66 -20.93
N ASN A 93 15.31 1.29 -21.91
CA ASN A 93 15.00 0.74 -23.24
C ASN A 93 14.18 -0.56 -23.21
N ALA A 94 13.36 -0.76 -22.18
CA ALA A 94 12.47 -1.92 -22.10
C ALA A 94 11.31 -1.80 -23.10
N SER A 95 10.97 -2.89 -23.75
CA SER A 95 9.81 -2.95 -24.65
C SER A 95 8.48 -2.93 -23.88
N SER A 96 7.38 -2.64 -24.58
CA SER A 96 6.02 -2.73 -24.02
C SER A 96 5.70 -4.12 -23.47
N THR A 97 6.22 -5.19 -24.10
CA THR A 97 6.11 -6.56 -23.59
C THR A 97 6.75 -6.71 -22.21
N TRP A 98 7.93 -6.13 -22.01
CA TRP A 98 8.65 -6.16 -20.73
C TRP A 98 7.91 -5.37 -19.64
N MET A 99 7.30 -4.24 -20.00
CA MET A 99 6.42 -3.49 -19.10
C MET A 99 5.20 -4.31 -18.68
N GLY A 100 4.53 -5.00 -19.63
CA GLY A 100 3.41 -5.90 -19.32
C GLY A 100 3.79 -7.10 -18.45
N LEU A 101 4.96 -7.70 -18.69
CA LEU A 101 5.51 -8.76 -17.84
C LEU A 101 5.76 -8.26 -16.41
N SER A 102 6.24 -7.03 -16.26
CA SER A 102 6.46 -6.44 -14.93
C SER A 102 5.16 -6.39 -14.10
N LEU A 103 4.04 -5.98 -14.70
CA LEU A 103 2.73 -5.95 -14.05
C LEU A 103 2.21 -7.36 -13.75
N THR A 104 2.45 -8.30 -14.67
CA THR A 104 2.04 -9.70 -14.50
C THR A 104 2.75 -10.33 -13.29
N LEU A 105 4.07 -10.16 -13.20
CA LEU A 105 4.85 -10.65 -12.05
C LEU A 105 4.42 -9.98 -10.75
N ALA A 106 4.20 -8.67 -10.75
CA ALA A 106 3.72 -7.94 -9.59
C ALA A 106 2.38 -8.51 -9.11
N THR A 107 1.44 -8.72 -10.04
CA THR A 107 0.11 -9.27 -9.77
C THR A 107 0.18 -10.70 -9.22
N LEU A 108 0.97 -11.57 -9.84
CA LEU A 108 1.10 -12.97 -9.39
C LEU A 108 1.70 -13.04 -7.99
N SER A 109 2.73 -12.22 -7.73
CA SER A 109 3.33 -12.09 -6.41
C SER A 109 2.31 -11.59 -5.37
N GLU A 110 1.52 -10.56 -5.70
CA GLU A 110 0.45 -10.07 -4.85
C GLU A 110 -0.60 -11.14 -4.56
N MET A 111 -1.06 -11.85 -5.58
CA MET A 111 -2.05 -12.93 -5.45
C MET A 111 -1.57 -14.02 -4.51
N ALA A 112 -0.30 -14.45 -4.62
CA ALA A 112 0.27 -15.44 -3.72
C ALA A 112 0.24 -14.95 -2.26
N VAL A 113 0.64 -13.70 -2.00
CA VAL A 113 0.62 -13.13 -0.66
C VAL A 113 -0.81 -12.96 -0.11
N MET A 114 -1.74 -12.51 -0.95
CA MET A 114 -3.16 -12.37 -0.57
C MET A 114 -3.80 -13.72 -0.26
N PHE A 115 -3.45 -14.77 -0.98
CA PHE A 115 -3.96 -16.12 -0.73
C PHE A 115 -3.58 -16.63 0.67
N TYR A 116 -2.37 -16.32 1.13
CA TYR A 116 -1.88 -16.71 2.46
C TYR A 116 -2.09 -15.64 3.55
N ALA A 117 -2.84 -14.58 3.27
CA ALA A 117 -2.96 -13.41 4.14
C ALA A 117 -3.42 -13.76 5.57
N ALA A 118 -4.45 -14.61 5.70
CA ALA A 118 -4.98 -15.02 6.99
C ALA A 118 -3.96 -15.84 7.80
N GLN A 119 -3.31 -16.82 7.16
CA GLN A 119 -2.31 -17.68 7.79
C GLN A 119 -1.07 -16.88 8.21
N LEU A 120 -0.65 -15.91 7.40
CA LEU A 120 0.47 -15.03 7.71
C LEU A 120 0.13 -14.11 8.91
N LEU A 121 -1.09 -13.57 8.95
CA LEU A 121 -1.55 -12.75 10.07
C LEU A 121 -1.61 -13.54 11.38
N THR A 122 -2.16 -14.75 11.37
CA THR A 122 -2.25 -15.57 12.58
C THR A 122 -0.88 -16.04 13.05
N ARG A 123 0.03 -16.38 12.13
CA ARG A 123 1.36 -16.90 12.47
C ARG A 123 2.35 -15.81 12.94
N TRP A 124 2.37 -14.65 12.29
CA TRP A 124 3.42 -13.64 12.53
C TRP A 124 2.90 -12.32 13.12
N GLY A 125 1.58 -12.09 13.08
CA GLY A 125 0.95 -10.89 13.62
C GLY A 125 1.20 -9.63 12.80
N THR A 126 0.40 -8.60 13.06
CA THR A 126 0.37 -7.36 12.27
C THR A 126 1.70 -6.60 12.27
N ARG A 127 2.38 -6.54 13.41
CA ARG A 127 3.63 -5.78 13.56
C ARG A 127 4.76 -6.36 12.71
N THR A 128 4.97 -7.69 12.78
CA THR A 128 6.03 -8.38 12.03
C THR A 128 5.78 -8.27 10.53
N LEU A 129 4.53 -8.44 10.10
CA LEU A 129 4.16 -8.31 8.69
C LEU A 129 4.38 -6.90 8.15
N LEU A 130 4.03 -5.85 8.92
CA LEU A 130 4.31 -4.46 8.53
C LEU A 130 5.82 -4.18 8.43
N MET A 131 6.63 -4.71 9.35
CA MET A 131 8.08 -4.56 9.28
C MET A 131 8.65 -5.25 8.04
N ALA A 132 8.23 -6.49 7.78
CA ALA A 132 8.64 -7.24 6.60
C ALA A 132 8.21 -6.52 5.30
N SER A 133 6.99 -5.99 5.26
CA SER A 133 6.47 -5.31 4.09
C SER A 133 7.24 -4.05 3.74
N LEU A 134 7.58 -3.24 4.76
CA LEU A 134 8.41 -2.04 4.59
C LEU A 134 9.82 -2.40 4.15
N LEU A 135 10.40 -3.47 4.70
CA LEU A 135 11.72 -3.96 4.28
C LEU A 135 11.71 -4.39 2.81
N PHE A 136 10.75 -5.21 2.38
CA PHE A 136 10.65 -5.63 0.98
C PHE A 136 10.40 -4.45 0.04
N MET A 137 9.60 -3.45 0.47
CA MET A 137 9.39 -2.24 -0.31
C MET A 137 10.67 -1.43 -0.47
N ALA A 138 11.43 -1.23 0.61
CA ALA A 138 12.71 -0.55 0.56
C ALA A 138 13.72 -1.28 -0.33
N LEU A 139 13.86 -2.61 -0.16
CA LEU A 139 14.74 -3.43 -1.01
C LEU A 139 14.35 -3.33 -2.49
N ARG A 140 13.06 -3.32 -2.80
CA ARG A 140 12.56 -3.17 -4.17
C ARG A 140 12.96 -1.82 -4.77
N LEU A 141 12.73 -0.73 -4.04
CA LEU A 141 12.98 0.64 -4.49
C LEU A 141 14.47 0.98 -4.60
N LEU A 142 15.25 0.60 -3.58
CA LEU A 142 16.72 0.72 -3.62
C LEU A 142 17.32 -0.18 -4.71
N GLY A 143 16.70 -1.35 -4.90
CA GLY A 143 16.97 -2.22 -6.03
C GLY A 143 16.84 -1.46 -7.33
N TYR A 144 15.69 -0.86 -7.63
CA TYR A 144 15.50 -0.06 -8.86
C TYR A 144 16.59 0.99 -9.06
N ALA A 145 16.95 1.72 -8.01
CA ALA A 145 17.98 2.75 -8.08
C ALA A 145 19.38 2.21 -8.46
N ALA A 146 19.69 0.94 -8.15
CA ALA A 146 21.03 0.39 -8.23
C ALA A 146 21.35 -0.42 -9.49
N THR A 147 20.35 -0.95 -10.22
CA THR A 147 20.61 -2.02 -11.23
C THR A 147 20.97 -1.52 -12.62
N GLY A 148 20.43 -0.38 -13.05
CA GLY A 148 20.53 0.09 -14.45
C GLY A 148 20.02 -0.90 -15.51
N SER A 149 19.32 -1.97 -15.11
CA SER A 149 18.92 -3.11 -15.94
C SER A 149 17.43 -3.39 -15.80
N ALA A 150 16.71 -3.32 -16.93
CA ALA A 150 15.28 -3.60 -16.99
C ALA A 150 14.94 -5.02 -16.49
N ALA A 151 15.83 -5.99 -16.71
CA ALA A 151 15.59 -7.39 -16.32
C ALA A 151 15.55 -7.53 -14.80
N VAL A 152 16.46 -6.85 -14.10
CA VAL A 152 16.50 -6.86 -12.65
C VAL A 152 15.31 -6.08 -12.08
N VAL A 153 14.91 -4.96 -12.70
CA VAL A 153 13.69 -4.22 -12.29
C VAL A 153 12.43 -5.08 -12.41
N ILE A 154 12.33 -5.91 -13.45
CA ILE A 154 11.23 -6.87 -13.64
C ILE A 154 11.28 -7.98 -12.60
N ALA A 155 12.46 -8.57 -12.35
CA ALA A 155 12.61 -9.60 -11.32
C ALA A 155 12.23 -9.07 -9.93
N LEU A 156 12.59 -7.82 -9.63
CA LEU A 156 12.21 -7.13 -8.39
C LEU A 156 10.69 -6.92 -8.25
N GLN A 157 9.89 -7.04 -9.31
CA GLN A 157 8.42 -7.06 -9.19
C GLN A 157 7.92 -8.26 -8.38
N LEU A 158 8.69 -9.34 -8.24
CA LEU A 158 8.36 -10.43 -7.33
C LEU A 158 8.30 -9.97 -5.87
N LEU A 159 8.94 -8.86 -5.50
CA LEU A 159 8.82 -8.24 -4.18
C LEU A 159 7.55 -7.38 -4.05
N HIS A 160 6.76 -7.19 -5.12
CA HIS A 160 5.53 -6.42 -5.08
C HIS A 160 4.52 -6.98 -4.08
N GLY A 161 4.19 -8.27 -4.15
CA GLY A 161 3.29 -8.90 -3.18
C GLY A 161 3.78 -8.81 -1.73
N PRO A 162 5.03 -9.22 -1.44
CA PRO A 162 5.61 -9.09 -0.11
C PRO A 162 5.65 -7.65 0.42
N SER A 163 5.78 -6.65 -0.46
CA SER A 163 5.69 -5.24 -0.08
C SER A 163 4.24 -4.76 0.08
N PHE A 164 3.49 -4.66 -1.01
CA PHE A 164 2.15 -4.09 -1.03
C PHE A 164 1.13 -4.99 -0.33
N GLY A 165 1.11 -6.28 -0.63
CA GLY A 165 0.14 -7.22 -0.09
C GLY A 165 0.24 -7.37 1.43
N LEU A 166 1.45 -7.65 1.94
CA LEU A 166 1.64 -7.73 3.39
C LEU A 166 1.30 -6.42 4.09
N MET A 167 1.71 -5.29 3.51
CA MET A 167 1.39 -3.97 4.05
C MET A 167 -0.12 -3.78 4.14
N TRP A 168 -0.86 -4.04 3.07
CA TRP A 168 -2.31 -3.83 3.02
C TRP A 168 -3.04 -4.62 4.10
N VAL A 169 -2.81 -5.94 4.14
CA VAL A 169 -3.47 -6.85 5.08
C VAL A 169 -3.11 -6.52 6.52
N ALA A 170 -1.81 -6.29 6.79
CA ALA A 170 -1.35 -6.00 8.12
C ALA A 170 -1.76 -4.60 8.59
N ALA A 171 -1.84 -3.61 7.71
CA ALA A 171 -2.29 -2.26 8.03
C ALA A 171 -3.79 -2.24 8.38
N VAL A 172 -4.64 -2.94 7.60
CA VAL A 172 -6.07 -3.05 7.90
C VAL A 172 -6.29 -3.73 9.26
N ALA A 173 -5.63 -4.87 9.50
CA ALA A 173 -5.73 -5.57 10.77
C ALA A 173 -5.11 -4.76 11.94
N ARG A 174 -4.06 -3.98 11.70
CA ARG A 174 -3.44 -3.12 12.72
C ARG A 174 -4.33 -1.93 13.07
N ALA A 175 -4.95 -1.31 12.08
CA ALA A 175 -5.90 -0.23 12.27
C ALA A 175 -7.09 -0.70 13.12
N ASP A 176 -7.60 -1.91 12.84
CA ASP A 176 -8.66 -2.54 13.63
C ASP A 176 -8.23 -2.80 15.08
N GLN A 177 -7.04 -3.38 15.29
CA GLN A 177 -6.50 -3.64 16.64
C GLN A 177 -6.27 -2.37 17.47
N LEU A 178 -5.98 -1.24 16.83
CA LEU A 178 -5.78 0.04 17.50
C LEU A 178 -7.08 0.84 17.65
N ALA A 179 -8.18 0.39 17.03
CA ALA A 179 -9.44 1.09 17.06
C ALA A 179 -10.11 0.99 18.44
N PRO A 180 -10.67 2.09 18.97
CA PRO A 180 -11.60 2.01 20.09
C PRO A 180 -12.82 1.16 19.74
N PRO A 181 -13.50 0.57 20.75
CA PRO A 181 -14.74 -0.19 20.52
C PRO A 181 -15.74 0.59 19.67
N GLY A 182 -16.22 -0.01 18.57
CA GLY A 182 -17.17 0.61 17.65
C GLY A 182 -16.56 1.56 16.60
N MET A 183 -15.24 1.74 16.54
CA MET A 183 -14.57 2.64 15.59
C MET A 183 -13.73 1.94 14.51
N SER A 184 -13.82 0.61 14.37
CA SER A 184 -13.03 -0.15 13.38
C SER A 184 -13.14 0.40 11.95
N ALA A 185 -14.35 0.73 11.49
CA ALA A 185 -14.55 1.29 10.15
C ALA A 185 -13.86 2.65 9.98
N THR A 186 -13.96 3.53 10.98
CA THR A 186 -13.30 4.84 10.97
C THR A 186 -11.78 4.69 10.98
N ALA A 187 -11.25 3.79 11.80
CA ALA A 187 -9.83 3.49 11.89
C ALA A 187 -9.25 2.97 10.55
N GLN A 188 -9.95 2.03 9.91
CA GLN A 188 -9.56 1.54 8.58
C GLN A 188 -9.70 2.62 7.50
N GLY A 189 -10.77 3.43 7.56
CA GLY A 189 -10.97 4.56 6.66
C GLY A 189 -9.87 5.62 6.76
N LEU A 190 -9.42 5.96 7.98
CA LEU A 190 -8.28 6.84 8.20
C LEU A 190 -6.99 6.26 7.61
N ASN A 191 -6.71 4.98 7.87
CA ASN A 191 -5.55 4.30 7.31
C ASN A 191 -5.58 4.34 5.77
N SER A 192 -6.68 3.91 5.15
CA SER A 192 -6.82 3.91 3.69
C SER A 192 -6.74 5.32 3.11
N GLY A 193 -7.36 6.32 3.74
CA GLY A 193 -7.31 7.72 3.32
C GLY A 193 -5.89 8.30 3.40
N VAL A 194 -5.11 7.93 4.41
CA VAL A 194 -3.72 8.36 4.54
C VAL A 194 -2.81 7.64 3.55
N THR A 195 -2.93 6.31 3.40
CA THR A 195 -2.05 5.54 2.51
C THR A 195 -2.39 5.77 1.03
N MET A 196 -3.63 5.51 0.64
CA MET A 196 -4.08 5.51 -0.76
C MET A 196 -4.59 6.87 -1.22
N GLY A 197 -4.89 7.79 -0.29
CA GLY A 197 -5.28 9.16 -0.61
C GLY A 197 -4.09 10.11 -0.48
N LEU A 198 -3.84 10.59 0.74
CA LEU A 198 -2.86 11.66 1.00
C LEU A 198 -1.43 11.26 0.62
N GLY A 199 -0.97 10.10 1.07
CA GLY A 199 0.35 9.56 0.77
C GLY A 199 0.52 9.36 -0.73
N ALA A 200 -0.45 8.71 -1.38
CA ALA A 200 -0.41 8.51 -2.82
C ALA A 200 -0.38 9.82 -3.62
N ALA A 201 -1.22 10.80 -3.26
CA ALA A 201 -1.22 12.12 -3.90
C ALA A 201 0.12 12.84 -3.70
N PHE A 202 0.64 12.83 -2.47
CA PHE A 202 1.94 13.41 -2.15
C PHE A 202 3.05 12.76 -2.96
N GLY A 203 3.14 11.43 -2.99
CA GLY A 203 4.16 10.70 -3.75
C GLY A 203 4.04 10.92 -5.26
N SER A 204 2.82 11.01 -5.78
CA SER A 204 2.57 11.30 -7.20
C SER A 204 3.11 12.67 -7.61
N ILE A 205 2.79 13.70 -6.81
CA ILE A 205 3.20 15.09 -7.09
C ILE A 205 4.70 15.27 -6.84
N THR A 206 5.19 14.85 -5.67
CA THR A 206 6.60 15.05 -5.30
C THR A 206 7.54 14.19 -6.12
N GLY A 207 7.15 12.96 -6.47
CA GLY A 207 7.89 12.14 -7.43
C GLY A 207 8.09 12.87 -8.76
N GLY A 208 7.10 13.67 -9.17
CA GLY A 208 7.15 14.53 -10.35
C GLY A 208 8.33 15.49 -10.34
N PHE A 209 8.40 16.30 -9.29
CA PHE A 209 9.48 17.27 -9.11
C PHE A 209 10.85 16.62 -8.88
N VAL A 210 10.89 15.51 -8.15
CA VAL A 210 12.14 14.79 -7.88
C VAL A 210 12.68 14.13 -9.15
N TYR A 211 11.85 13.48 -9.96
CA TYR A 211 12.35 12.87 -11.21
C TYR A 211 12.89 13.94 -12.17
N GLN A 212 12.24 15.10 -12.26
CA GLN A 212 12.68 16.19 -13.16
C GLN A 212 14.04 16.77 -12.76
N SER A 213 14.38 16.73 -11.48
CA SER A 213 15.61 17.33 -10.94
C SER A 213 16.78 16.35 -10.88
N VAL A 214 16.54 15.11 -10.44
CA VAL A 214 17.62 14.14 -10.15
C VAL A 214 17.48 12.81 -10.90
N GLY A 215 16.47 12.67 -11.76
CA GLY A 215 16.19 11.46 -12.55
C GLY A 215 15.45 10.36 -11.79
N LEU A 216 14.96 9.37 -12.53
CA LEU A 216 14.11 8.29 -11.99
C LEU A 216 14.86 7.34 -11.05
N ALA A 217 16.10 6.97 -11.37
CA ALA A 217 16.90 6.09 -10.50
C ALA A 217 17.10 6.71 -9.11
N SER A 218 17.52 7.97 -9.04
CA SER A 218 17.69 8.70 -7.78
C SER A 218 16.35 8.85 -7.04
N MET A 219 15.26 9.16 -7.75
CA MET A 219 13.93 9.25 -7.15
C MET A 219 13.52 7.95 -6.44
N PHE A 220 13.74 6.78 -7.06
CA PHE A 220 13.49 5.49 -6.39
C PHE A 220 14.43 5.27 -5.20
N GLY A 221 15.68 5.71 -5.29
CA GLY A 221 16.63 5.67 -4.18
C GLY A 221 16.14 6.46 -2.97
N TRP A 222 15.71 7.71 -3.18
CA TRP A 222 15.13 8.57 -2.14
C TRP A 222 13.85 7.98 -1.54
N ALA A 223 12.96 7.44 -2.38
CA ALA A 223 11.75 6.77 -1.92
C ALA A 223 12.09 5.53 -1.07
N GLY A 224 13.06 4.70 -1.51
CA GLY A 224 13.54 3.55 -0.76
C GLY A 224 14.15 3.92 0.59
N ALA A 225 14.96 4.99 0.63
CA ALA A 225 15.53 5.52 1.86
C ALA A 225 14.45 6.05 2.82
N ALA A 226 13.45 6.76 2.32
CA ALA A 226 12.32 7.22 3.13
C ALA A 226 11.55 6.04 3.75
N VAL A 227 11.36 4.95 3.00
CA VAL A 227 10.74 3.73 3.52
C VAL A 227 11.61 3.05 4.58
N LEU A 228 12.94 3.02 4.44
CA LEU A 228 13.83 2.54 5.50
C LEU A 228 13.71 3.38 6.77
N VAL A 229 13.63 4.70 6.65
CA VAL A 229 13.39 5.60 7.80
C VAL A 229 12.05 5.28 8.46
N ALA A 230 11.00 5.05 7.66
CA ALA A 230 9.69 4.63 8.18
C ALA A 230 9.75 3.28 8.90
N LEU A 231 10.52 2.30 8.38
CA LEU A 231 10.76 1.02 9.04
C LEU A 231 11.47 1.21 10.40
N ILE A 232 12.55 1.99 10.44
CA ILE A 232 13.29 2.28 11.67
C ILE A 232 12.37 2.95 12.69
N LEU A 233 11.61 3.97 12.27
CA LEU A 233 10.63 4.66 13.10
C LEU A 233 9.62 3.66 13.70
N PHE A 234 9.09 2.76 12.88
CA PHE A 234 8.11 1.76 13.32
C PHE A 234 8.71 0.76 14.32
N VAL A 235 9.95 0.33 14.09
CA VAL A 235 10.68 -0.58 15.00
C VAL A 235 10.93 0.09 16.35
N VAL A 236 11.49 1.30 16.34
CA VAL A 236 11.81 2.08 17.55
C VAL A 236 10.54 2.35 18.35
N ALA A 237 9.48 2.83 17.70
CA ALA A 237 8.18 3.04 18.35
C ALA A 237 7.66 1.77 19.02
N GLY A 238 7.72 0.64 18.32
CA GLY A 238 7.27 -0.61 18.90
C GLY A 238 8.17 -1.11 20.06
N TRP A 239 9.47 -0.77 20.08
CA TRP A 239 10.36 -1.06 21.20
C TRP A 239 10.04 -0.18 22.42
N VAL A 240 9.85 1.12 22.23
CA VAL A 240 9.41 2.06 23.29
C VAL A 240 8.10 1.61 23.92
N ALA A 241 7.13 1.20 23.10
CA ALA A 241 5.85 0.70 23.58
C ALA A 241 5.99 -0.58 24.43
N ALA A 242 6.93 -1.46 24.11
CA ALA A 242 7.22 -2.67 24.88
C ALA A 242 7.85 -2.33 26.24
N GLN A 243 8.80 -1.39 26.26
CA GLN A 243 9.45 -0.91 27.49
C GLN A 243 8.45 -0.26 28.46
N GLN A 244 7.52 0.54 27.96
CA GLN A 244 6.45 1.13 28.77
C GLN A 244 5.56 0.05 29.42
N LYS A 245 5.26 -1.01 28.68
CA LYS A 245 4.44 -2.12 29.19
C LYS A 245 5.16 -2.89 30.31
N LEU A 246 6.45 -3.16 30.14
CA LEU A 246 7.28 -3.83 31.14
C LEU A 246 7.40 -3.01 32.44
N LYS A 247 7.60 -1.70 32.32
CA LYS A 247 7.67 -0.80 33.48
C LYS A 247 6.35 -0.72 34.25
N ALA A 248 5.21 -0.71 33.54
CA ALA A 248 3.90 -0.72 34.19
C ALA A 248 3.68 -2.00 35.00
N THR A 249 4.00 -3.17 34.43
CA THR A 249 3.86 -4.46 35.14
C THR A 249 4.84 -4.62 36.30
N ALA A 250 6.00 -3.98 36.24
CA ALA A 250 7.01 -4.04 37.30
C ALA A 250 6.75 -3.06 38.45
N GLY A 251 5.97 -2.00 38.23
CA GLY A 251 5.57 -1.05 39.28
C GLY A 251 4.28 -1.44 40.03
N GLU A 252 3.55 -2.43 39.52
CA GLU A 252 2.36 -3.03 40.16
C GLU A 252 2.72 -4.25 41.04
N ALA A 253 3.99 -4.68 41.04
CA ALA A 253 4.54 -5.80 41.82
C ALA A 253 5.40 -5.30 42.97
#